data_AF-A0A923U832-F1
#
_entry.id   AF-A0A923U832-F1
#
_cell.length_a   1.000
_cell.length_b   1.000
_cell.length_c   1.000
_cell.angle_alpha   90.00
_cell.angle_beta   90.00
_cell.angle_gamma   90.00
#
_symmetry.space_group_name_H-M   'P 1'
#
loop_
_entity.id
_entity.type
_entity.pdbx_description
1 polymer ?
#
loop_
_entity_poly.entity_id
_entity_poly.type
_entity_poly.pdbx_seq_one_letter_code
_entity_poly.pdbx_strand_id
1 'polypeptide(L)'
;MNKTDRNALVVQNLPLVGYLVSEVWAKATHLSRDDLASAGAVALITSADAFDPALGIPFGAFARRRIVGAFADEMRSSDWASRGARRRIKETLAVKETLTAALGRTPSVDEIASSLGVDRSEVTAGLTDAARTVTTLDDTTAEFLIADTALPEESLLCSERLSYLAAAVEALPEKMRIIVRQVYFEDRSVKEIADEMGITHSAVSQQRAEAIRLLRDGLETHYSDSYYSGELPTDSDADYQPVSRVAPAARSAYLARVASYAMAELSHLSLNQATSAAS
;
A
#
# COMPACT_ATOMS: atom_id res chain seq x y z
N MET A 1 2.26 18.23 -20.17
CA MET A 1 3.66 17.94 -19.80
C MET A 1 4.52 17.90 -21.06
N ASN A 2 5.73 18.48 -21.06
CA ASN A 2 6.61 18.42 -22.23
C ASN A 2 7.36 17.08 -22.28
N LYS A 3 7.87 16.69 -23.47
CA LYS A 3 8.49 15.38 -23.72
C LYS A 3 9.73 15.14 -22.85
N THR A 4 10.48 16.20 -22.55
CA THR A 4 11.66 16.17 -21.67
C THR A 4 11.27 15.84 -20.23
N ASP A 5 10.26 16.52 -19.69
CA ASP A 5 9.78 16.32 -18.31
C ASP A 5 9.21 14.91 -18.12
N ARG A 6 8.45 14.45 -19.12
CA ARG A 6 7.94 13.08 -19.14
C ARG A 6 9.07 12.05 -19.13
N ASN A 7 10.08 12.22 -19.98
CA ASN A 7 11.21 11.29 -20.04
C ASN A 7 11.99 11.30 -18.72
N ALA A 8 12.14 12.47 -18.08
CA ALA A 8 12.77 12.57 -16.77
C ALA A 8 11.98 11.80 -15.70
N LEU A 9 10.64 11.92 -15.68
CA LEU A 9 9.79 11.13 -14.77
C LEU A 9 9.93 9.63 -14.98
N VAL A 10 9.97 9.17 -16.24
CA VAL A 10 10.18 7.75 -16.56
C VAL A 10 11.54 7.28 -16.03
N VAL A 11 12.63 8.01 -16.33
CA VAL A 11 13.99 7.61 -15.93
C VAL A 11 14.13 7.57 -14.40
N GLN A 12 13.60 8.56 -13.69
CA GLN A 12 13.65 8.62 -12.23
C GLN A 12 12.88 7.46 -11.57
N ASN A 13 11.87 6.91 -12.24
CA ASN A 13 11.00 5.86 -11.69
C ASN A 13 11.25 4.48 -12.33
N LEU A 14 12.28 4.31 -13.16
CA LEU A 14 12.69 2.99 -13.65
C LEU A 14 13.02 1.98 -12.53
N PRO A 15 13.68 2.37 -11.42
CA PRO A 15 13.94 1.44 -10.31
C PRO A 15 12.65 0.84 -9.71
N LEU A 16 11.54 1.58 -9.74
CA LEU A 16 10.23 1.09 -9.27
C LEU A 16 9.78 -0.15 -10.05
N VAL A 17 10.00 -0.18 -11.37
CA VAL A 17 9.68 -1.35 -12.19
C VAL A 17 10.52 -2.55 -11.74
N GLY A 18 11.82 -2.37 -11.57
CA GLY A 18 12.73 -3.45 -11.14
C GLY A 18 12.38 -4.02 -9.75
N TYR A 19 11.97 -3.16 -8.82
CA TYR A 19 11.50 -3.55 -7.51
C TYR A 19 10.22 -4.38 -7.60
N LEU A 20 9.17 -3.87 -8.27
CA LEU A 20 7.87 -4.55 -8.35
C LEU A 20 7.97 -5.86 -9.14
N VAL A 21 8.81 -5.94 -10.18
CA VAL A 21 9.11 -7.20 -10.88
C VAL A 21 9.69 -8.24 -9.92
N SER A 22 10.64 -7.85 -9.08
CA SER A 22 11.29 -8.78 -8.14
C SER A 22 10.31 -9.27 -7.07
N GLU A 23 9.41 -8.40 -6.61
CA GLU A 23 8.36 -8.72 -5.64
C GLU A 23 7.30 -9.68 -6.23
N VAL A 24 6.81 -9.40 -7.44
CA VAL A 24 5.84 -10.26 -8.14
C VAL A 24 6.46 -11.60 -8.50
N TRP A 25 7.69 -11.60 -9.02
CA TRP A 25 8.35 -12.82 -9.45
C TRP A 25 8.63 -13.78 -8.28
N ALA A 26 8.90 -13.26 -7.07
CA ALA A 26 9.03 -14.08 -5.87
C ALA A 26 7.75 -14.89 -5.56
N LYS A 27 6.58 -14.36 -5.90
CA LYS A 27 5.27 -15.02 -5.72
C LYS A 27 4.81 -15.80 -6.96
N ALA A 28 5.29 -15.42 -8.14
CA ALA A 28 4.89 -15.96 -9.44
C ALA A 28 6.11 -16.42 -10.27
N THR A 29 6.90 -17.33 -9.71
CA THR A 29 8.15 -17.83 -10.32
C THR A 29 7.99 -18.55 -11.67
N HIS A 30 6.74 -18.89 -12.04
CA HIS A 30 6.39 -19.49 -13.32
C HIS A 30 6.32 -18.47 -14.48
N LEU A 31 6.33 -17.16 -14.19
CA LEU A 31 6.38 -16.11 -15.18
C LEU A 31 7.82 -15.74 -15.54
N SER A 32 8.00 -15.31 -16.79
CA SER A 32 9.26 -14.74 -17.26
C SER A 32 9.49 -13.39 -16.57
N ARG A 33 10.65 -13.27 -15.92
CA ARG A 33 11.08 -12.01 -15.29
C ARG A 33 11.24 -10.89 -16.32
N ASP A 34 11.68 -11.23 -17.52
CA ASP A 34 11.92 -10.26 -18.60
C ASP A 34 10.60 -9.78 -19.23
N ASP A 35 9.58 -10.64 -19.28
CA ASP A 35 8.24 -10.26 -19.76
C ASP A 35 7.56 -9.32 -18.75
N LEU A 36 7.68 -9.62 -17.45
CA LEU A 36 7.25 -8.71 -16.40
C LEU A 36 8.01 -7.37 -16.50
N ALA A 37 9.33 -7.37 -16.64
CA ALA A 37 10.10 -6.14 -16.79
C ALA A 37 9.65 -5.29 -17.99
N SER A 38 9.36 -5.96 -19.12
CA SER A 38 8.87 -5.31 -20.34
C SER A 38 7.47 -4.71 -20.15
N ALA A 39 6.54 -5.49 -19.60
CA ALA A 39 5.17 -5.04 -19.30
C ALA A 39 5.17 -3.83 -18.34
N GLY A 40 6.02 -3.89 -17.31
CA GLY A 40 6.15 -2.82 -16.32
C GLY A 40 6.76 -1.54 -16.91
N ALA A 41 7.77 -1.67 -17.79
CA ALA A 41 8.36 -0.53 -18.48
C ALA A 41 7.35 0.18 -19.40
N VAL A 42 6.54 -0.59 -20.15
CA VAL A 42 5.47 -0.04 -20.99
C VAL A 42 4.41 0.66 -20.13
N ALA A 43 4.02 0.04 -19.01
CA ALA A 43 3.07 0.62 -18.08
C ALA A 43 3.59 1.92 -17.46
N LEU A 44 4.87 2.00 -17.12
CA LEU A 44 5.50 3.22 -16.60
C LEU A 44 5.47 4.36 -17.62
N ILE A 45 5.81 4.09 -18.88
CA ILE A 45 5.79 5.09 -19.96
C ILE A 45 4.38 5.62 -20.18
N THR A 46 3.39 4.73 -20.30
CA THR A 46 1.98 5.12 -20.48
C THR A 46 1.41 5.84 -19.26
N SER A 47 1.91 5.52 -18.06
CA SER A 47 1.60 6.27 -16.84
C SER A 47 2.15 7.69 -16.90
N ALA A 48 3.38 7.88 -17.38
CA ALA A 48 3.95 9.21 -17.55
C ALA A 48 3.16 10.04 -18.57
N ASP A 49 2.67 9.44 -19.65
CA ASP A 49 1.81 10.14 -20.62
C ASP A 49 0.44 10.55 -20.03
N ALA A 50 -0.12 9.75 -19.12
CA ALA A 50 -1.45 9.96 -18.52
C ALA A 50 -1.42 10.69 -17.16
N PHE A 51 -0.26 11.09 -16.66
CA PHE A 51 -0.12 11.67 -15.33
C PHE A 51 -0.61 13.12 -15.27
N ASP A 52 -1.46 13.42 -14.30
CA ASP A 52 -1.92 14.77 -13.97
C ASP A 52 -1.44 15.18 -12.57
N PRO A 53 -0.44 16.07 -12.46
CA PRO A 53 0.03 16.59 -11.18
C PRO A 53 -1.03 17.35 -10.37
N ALA A 54 -2.08 17.90 -11.02
CA ALA A 54 -3.11 18.67 -10.34
C ALA A 54 -3.98 17.83 -9.39
N LEU A 55 -3.94 16.49 -9.53
CA LEU A 55 -4.63 15.54 -8.66
C LEU A 55 -3.95 15.37 -7.30
N GLY A 56 -2.74 15.91 -7.11
CA GLY A 56 -2.01 15.88 -5.84
C GLY A 56 -1.47 14.50 -5.44
N ILE A 57 -1.44 13.55 -6.37
CA ILE A 57 -0.90 12.20 -6.16
C ILE A 57 0.54 12.16 -6.69
N PRO A 58 1.52 11.68 -5.90
CA PRO A 58 2.89 11.50 -6.40
C PRO A 58 2.94 10.55 -7.60
N PHE A 59 3.78 10.85 -8.58
CA PHE A 59 3.88 10.06 -9.81
C PHE A 59 4.19 8.58 -9.55
N GLY A 60 5.09 8.27 -8.61
CA GLY A 60 5.43 6.90 -8.24
C GLY A 60 4.20 6.10 -7.77
N ALA A 61 3.37 6.69 -6.91
CA ALA A 61 2.14 6.06 -6.42
C ALA A 61 1.12 5.84 -7.56
N PHE A 62 0.98 6.83 -8.46
CA PHE A 62 0.13 6.71 -9.64
C PHE A 62 0.62 5.61 -10.60
N ALA A 63 1.91 5.58 -10.90
CA ALA A 63 2.53 4.61 -11.81
C ALA A 63 2.50 3.19 -11.24
N ARG A 64 2.75 3.03 -9.93
CA ARG A 64 2.72 1.73 -9.25
C ARG A 64 1.42 0.97 -9.49
N ARG A 65 0.27 1.63 -9.30
CA ARG A 65 -1.05 1.00 -9.52
C ARG A 65 -1.24 0.51 -10.96
N ARG A 66 -0.70 1.24 -11.94
CA ARG A 66 -0.81 0.88 -13.36
C ARG A 66 0.19 -0.22 -13.75
N ILE A 67 1.39 -0.20 -13.18
CA ILE A 67 2.40 -1.25 -13.36
C ILE A 67 1.90 -2.58 -12.80
N VAL A 68 1.34 -2.58 -11.59
CA VAL A 68 0.74 -3.77 -10.98
C VAL A 68 -0.42 -4.30 -11.82
N GLY A 69 -1.27 -3.41 -12.34
CA GLY A 69 -2.33 -3.78 -13.28
C GLY A 69 -1.79 -4.47 -14.53
N ALA A 70 -0.71 -3.93 -15.11
CA ALA A 70 -0.06 -4.54 -16.27
C ALA A 70 0.56 -5.91 -15.98
N PHE A 71 1.09 -6.15 -14.77
CA PHE A 71 1.55 -7.48 -14.38
C PHE A 71 0.41 -8.47 -14.22
N ALA A 72 -0.73 -8.03 -13.66
CA ALA A 72 -1.92 -8.87 -13.57
C ALA A 72 -2.44 -9.23 -14.98
N ASP A 73 -2.38 -8.29 -15.92
CA ASP A 73 -2.72 -8.54 -17.32
C ASP A 73 -1.72 -9.48 -18.00
N GLU A 74 -0.42 -9.30 -17.75
CA GLU A 74 0.63 -10.19 -18.28
C GLU A 74 0.47 -11.63 -17.76
N MET A 75 0.13 -11.77 -16.49
CA MET A 75 -0.18 -13.06 -15.87
C MET A 75 -1.43 -13.72 -16.44
N ARG A 76 -2.36 -12.93 -17.00
CA ARG A 76 -3.55 -13.43 -17.71
C ARG A 76 -3.24 -13.78 -19.17
N SER A 77 -2.38 -13.02 -19.84
CA SER A 77 -2.04 -13.20 -21.27
C SER A 77 -1.00 -14.28 -21.51
N SER A 78 -0.03 -14.44 -20.60
CA SER A 78 0.88 -15.57 -20.57
C SER A 78 0.05 -16.83 -20.24
N ASP A 79 -0.31 -17.57 -21.29
CA ASP A 79 -1.29 -18.65 -21.42
C ASP A 79 -1.09 -19.84 -20.45
N TRP A 80 -1.22 -19.62 -19.13
CA TRP A 80 -0.85 -20.62 -18.12
C TRP A 80 -1.86 -21.77 -18.00
N ALA A 81 -3.14 -21.52 -18.31
CA ALA A 81 -4.20 -22.53 -18.23
C ALA A 81 -4.66 -22.91 -19.64
N SER A 82 -4.10 -23.98 -20.22
CA SER A 82 -4.61 -24.54 -21.48
C SER A 82 -6.14 -24.75 -21.45
N ARG A 83 -6.80 -24.86 -22.61
CA ARG A 83 -8.26 -25.19 -22.66
C ARG A 83 -8.60 -26.41 -21.79
N GLY A 84 -7.69 -27.39 -21.72
CA GLY A 84 -7.79 -28.56 -20.85
C GLY A 84 -7.69 -28.22 -19.37
N ALA A 85 -6.74 -27.36 -18.96
CA ALA A 85 -6.60 -26.91 -17.58
C ALA A 85 -7.84 -26.12 -17.10
N ARG A 86 -8.35 -25.20 -17.93
CA ARG A 86 -9.59 -24.43 -17.61
C ARG A 86 -10.80 -25.34 -17.44
N ARG A 87 -10.95 -26.33 -18.33
CA ARG A 87 -12.00 -27.35 -18.22
C ARG A 87 -11.85 -28.15 -16.92
N ARG A 88 -10.65 -28.63 -16.63
CA ARG A 88 -10.33 -29.40 -15.42
C ARG A 88 -10.61 -28.62 -14.14
N ILE A 89 -10.20 -27.34 -14.06
CA ILE A 89 -10.51 -26.45 -12.92
C ILE A 89 -12.01 -26.34 -12.72
N LYS A 90 -12.75 -26.03 -13.79
CA LYS A 90 -14.21 -25.83 -13.74
C LYS A 90 -14.94 -27.10 -13.29
N GLU A 91 -14.60 -28.25 -13.86
CA GLU A 91 -15.19 -29.54 -13.51
C GLU A 91 -14.85 -29.93 -12.06
N THR A 92 -13.59 -29.72 -11.63
CA THR A 92 -13.14 -30.03 -10.26
C THR A 92 -13.83 -29.16 -9.21
N LEU A 93 -13.97 -27.85 -9.45
CA LEU A 93 -14.64 -26.95 -8.53
C LEU A 93 -16.15 -27.20 -8.46
N ALA A 94 -16.80 -27.45 -9.60
CA ALA A 94 -18.23 -27.75 -9.64
C ALA A 94 -18.57 -29.03 -8.87
N VAL A 95 -17.76 -30.08 -9.01
CA VAL A 95 -17.94 -31.33 -8.25
C VAL A 95 -17.65 -31.11 -6.77
N LYS A 96 -16.56 -30.39 -6.43
CA LYS A 96 -16.25 -30.05 -5.04
C LYS A 96 -17.42 -29.31 -4.38
N GLU A 97 -18.01 -28.32 -5.04
CA GLU A 97 -19.14 -27.54 -4.53
C GLU A 97 -20.38 -28.42 -4.36
N THR A 98 -20.71 -29.24 -5.36
CA THR A 98 -21.84 -30.18 -5.31
C THR A 98 -21.71 -31.18 -4.16
N LEU A 99 -20.53 -31.77 -3.98
CA LEU A 99 -20.24 -32.70 -2.89
C LEU A 99 -20.22 -31.99 -1.54
N THR A 100 -19.73 -30.75 -1.46
CA THR A 100 -19.75 -29.96 -0.23
C THR A 100 -21.19 -29.70 0.21
N ALA A 101 -22.07 -29.33 -0.72
CA ALA A 101 -23.49 -29.12 -0.46
C ALA A 101 -24.20 -30.42 -0.04
N ALA A 102 -23.85 -31.56 -0.63
CA ALA A 102 -24.46 -32.85 -0.30
C ALA A 102 -23.96 -33.45 1.02
N LEU A 103 -22.67 -33.31 1.33
CA LEU A 103 -22.03 -33.92 2.51
C LEU A 103 -22.05 -33.01 3.74
N GLY A 104 -22.31 -31.71 3.58
CA GLY A 104 -22.22 -30.72 4.66
C GLY A 104 -20.80 -30.51 5.21
N ARG A 105 -19.78 -31.01 4.51
CA ARG A 105 -18.36 -30.90 4.84
C ARG A 105 -17.52 -30.83 3.57
N THR A 106 -16.27 -30.39 3.69
CA THR A 106 -15.33 -30.43 2.56
C THR A 106 -15.08 -31.88 2.10
N PRO A 107 -15.27 -32.20 0.81
CA PRO A 107 -15.01 -33.53 0.26
C PRO A 107 -13.51 -33.81 0.14
N SER A 108 -13.13 -35.09 0.26
CA SER A 108 -11.75 -35.55 0.08
C SER A 108 -11.38 -35.60 -1.41
N VAL A 109 -10.08 -35.64 -1.70
CA VAL A 109 -9.58 -35.78 -3.09
C VAL A 109 -10.10 -37.07 -3.74
N ASP A 110 -10.23 -38.16 -2.98
CA ASP A 110 -10.77 -39.43 -3.49
C ASP A 110 -12.26 -39.36 -3.79
N GLU A 111 -13.03 -38.63 -2.96
CA GLU A 111 -14.47 -38.44 -3.18
C GLU A 111 -14.71 -37.63 -4.46
N ILE A 112 -13.89 -36.60 -4.69
CA ILE A 112 -13.94 -35.80 -5.92
C ILE A 112 -13.49 -36.64 -7.14
N ALA A 113 -12.41 -37.43 -7.01
CA ALA A 113 -11.89 -38.29 -8.07
C ALA A 113 -12.90 -39.36 -8.49
N SER A 114 -13.54 -40.00 -7.51
CA SER A 114 -14.60 -40.99 -7.74
C SER A 114 -15.81 -40.38 -8.44
N SER A 115 -16.18 -39.14 -8.08
CA SER A 115 -17.31 -38.45 -8.69
C SER A 115 -17.01 -37.94 -10.10
N LEU A 116 -15.75 -37.62 -10.42
CA LEU A 116 -15.31 -37.18 -11.76
C LEU A 116 -14.96 -38.35 -12.68
N GLY A 117 -14.69 -39.54 -12.14
CA GLY A 117 -14.20 -40.69 -12.90
C GLY A 117 -12.77 -40.52 -13.40
N VAL A 118 -11.95 -39.75 -12.67
CA VAL A 118 -10.55 -39.45 -13.02
C VAL A 118 -9.61 -39.87 -11.89
N ASP A 119 -8.32 -39.94 -12.19
CA ASP A 119 -7.31 -40.25 -11.17
C ASP A 119 -7.16 -39.15 -10.13
N ARG A 120 -6.72 -39.54 -8.93
CA ARG A 120 -6.41 -38.62 -7.81
C ARG A 120 -5.41 -37.53 -8.22
N SER A 121 -4.46 -37.86 -9.10
CA SER A 121 -3.45 -36.92 -9.60
C SER A 121 -4.09 -35.80 -10.43
N GLU A 122 -5.10 -36.10 -11.24
CA GLU A 122 -5.81 -35.08 -12.03
C GLU A 122 -6.63 -34.15 -11.16
N VAL A 123 -7.29 -34.66 -10.12
CA VAL A 123 -8.02 -33.83 -9.14
C VAL A 123 -7.05 -32.94 -8.38
N THR A 124 -5.92 -33.50 -7.93
CA THR A 124 -4.89 -32.74 -7.21
C THR A 124 -4.33 -31.62 -8.10
N ALA A 125 -4.08 -31.92 -9.37
CA ALA A 125 -3.67 -30.92 -10.36
C ALA A 125 -4.77 -29.86 -10.56
N GLY A 126 -6.03 -30.25 -10.72
CA GLY A 126 -7.16 -29.32 -10.87
C GLY A 126 -7.35 -28.40 -9.66
N LEU A 127 -7.21 -28.92 -8.44
CA LEU A 127 -7.26 -28.12 -7.21
C LEU A 127 -6.05 -27.19 -7.07
N THR A 128 -4.86 -27.65 -7.45
CA THR A 128 -3.63 -26.85 -7.43
C THR A 128 -3.70 -25.71 -8.46
N ASP A 129 -4.19 -26.01 -9.66
CA ASP A 129 -4.39 -25.04 -10.72
C ASP A 129 -5.51 -24.04 -10.33
N ALA A 130 -6.58 -24.50 -9.70
CA ALA A 130 -7.63 -23.62 -9.15
C ALA A 130 -7.06 -22.68 -8.07
N ALA A 131 -6.23 -23.20 -7.15
CA ALA A 131 -5.55 -22.39 -6.15
C ALA A 131 -4.61 -21.36 -6.79
N ARG A 132 -3.82 -21.75 -7.80
CA ARG A 132 -3.00 -20.80 -8.59
C ARG A 132 -3.84 -19.70 -9.23
N THR A 133 -5.02 -20.03 -9.78
CA THR A 133 -5.92 -19.03 -10.40
C THR A 133 -6.43 -18.01 -9.39
N VAL A 134 -6.85 -18.48 -8.21
CA VAL A 134 -7.52 -17.65 -7.20
C VAL A 134 -6.50 -16.87 -6.37
N THR A 135 -5.40 -17.50 -5.95
CA THR A 135 -4.33 -16.86 -5.16
C THR A 135 -3.55 -15.83 -5.97
N THR A 136 -3.43 -15.97 -7.29
CA THR A 136 -2.72 -14.96 -8.11
C THR A 136 -3.57 -13.76 -8.52
N LEU A 137 -4.90 -13.83 -8.42
CA LEU A 137 -5.81 -12.75 -8.82
C LEU A 137 -6.41 -12.00 -7.64
N ASP A 138 -6.65 -12.65 -6.50
CA ASP A 138 -7.15 -11.96 -5.30
C ASP A 138 -6.01 -11.53 -4.37
N ASP A 139 -5.10 -12.43 -3.98
CA ASP A 139 -4.06 -12.09 -3.00
C ASP A 139 -3.01 -11.13 -3.55
N THR A 140 -2.44 -11.42 -4.73
CA THR A 140 -1.41 -10.52 -5.29
C THR A 140 -2.00 -9.15 -5.65
N THR A 141 -3.14 -9.07 -6.33
CA THR A 141 -3.70 -7.77 -6.70
C THR A 141 -4.21 -6.99 -5.48
N ALA A 142 -4.77 -7.64 -4.46
CA ALA A 142 -5.17 -6.97 -3.22
C ALA A 142 -3.96 -6.54 -2.38
N GLU A 143 -2.98 -7.41 -2.13
CA GLU A 143 -1.75 -7.05 -1.40
C GLU A 143 -0.95 -5.99 -2.14
N PHE A 144 -0.84 -6.05 -3.48
CA PHE A 144 -0.16 -5.01 -4.25
C PHE A 144 -0.96 -3.72 -4.28
N LEU A 145 -2.30 -3.73 -4.25
CA LEU A 145 -3.09 -2.50 -4.13
C LEU A 145 -3.02 -1.88 -2.71
N ILE A 146 -2.70 -2.68 -1.69
CA ILE A 146 -2.56 -2.28 -0.28
C ILE A 146 -1.11 -1.91 0.06
N ALA A 147 -0.12 -2.48 -0.63
CA ALA A 147 1.30 -2.27 -0.36
C ALA A 147 1.73 -0.86 -0.79
N ASP A 148 1.53 0.11 0.08
CA ASP A 148 2.16 1.42 0.00
C ASP A 148 3.64 1.27 0.44
N THR A 149 4.46 0.65 -0.41
CA THR A 149 5.87 0.39 -0.10
C THR A 149 6.82 1.00 -1.13
N ALA A 150 7.64 1.92 -0.62
CA ALA A 150 8.72 2.63 -1.28
C ALA A 150 9.99 1.76 -1.42
N LEU A 151 10.92 2.17 -2.29
CA LEU A 151 12.17 1.46 -2.64
C LEU A 151 13.08 1.18 -1.42
N PRO A 152 14.08 0.28 -1.47
CA PRO A 152 14.86 -0.16 -0.28
C PRO A 152 15.57 0.92 0.54
N GLU A 153 16.14 1.97 -0.08
CA GLU A 153 16.66 3.15 0.64
C GLU A 153 15.54 4.08 1.10
N GLU A 154 14.44 4.12 0.35
CA GLU A 154 13.21 4.79 0.75
C GLU A 154 12.44 3.99 1.82
N SER A 155 12.78 2.74 2.13
CA SER A 155 12.09 1.87 3.08
C SER A 155 12.52 2.19 4.51
N LEU A 156 13.80 2.52 4.72
CA LEU A 156 14.26 3.10 5.98
C LEU A 156 13.62 4.47 6.19
N LEU A 157 13.65 5.33 5.17
CA LEU A 157 13.00 6.64 5.24
C LEU A 157 11.47 6.55 5.38
N CYS A 158 10.82 5.57 4.75
CA CYS A 158 9.39 5.32 4.89
C CYS A 158 9.06 4.78 6.27
N SER A 159 9.88 3.90 6.84
CA SER A 159 9.66 3.41 8.20
C SER A 159 9.87 4.52 9.24
N GLU A 160 10.86 5.40 9.05
CA GLU A 160 11.03 6.62 9.85
C GLU A 160 9.88 7.61 9.65
N ARG A 161 9.40 7.81 8.41
CA ARG A 161 8.22 8.62 8.09
C ARG A 161 6.94 8.09 8.68
N LEU A 162 6.77 6.76 8.64
CA LEU A 162 5.59 6.10 9.18
C LEU A 162 5.61 6.15 10.71
N SER A 163 6.78 5.93 11.33
CA SER A 163 7.01 6.10 12.76
C SER A 163 6.71 7.54 13.19
N TYR A 164 7.28 8.52 12.51
CA TYR A 164 7.01 9.93 12.78
C TYR A 164 5.53 10.30 12.57
N LEU A 165 4.88 9.76 11.52
CA LEU A 165 3.46 9.97 11.28
C LEU A 165 2.60 9.34 12.38
N ALA A 166 2.97 8.16 12.89
CA ALA A 166 2.29 7.53 14.02
C ALA A 166 2.42 8.39 15.29
N ALA A 167 3.61 8.87 15.60
CA ALA A 167 3.86 9.82 16.68
C ALA A 167 3.08 11.14 16.49
N ALA A 168 2.97 11.64 15.26
CA ALA A 168 2.21 12.84 14.94
C ALA A 168 0.70 12.65 15.13
N VAL A 169 0.16 11.49 14.74
CA VAL A 169 -1.24 11.13 15.01
C VAL A 169 -1.49 11.02 16.51
N GLU A 170 -0.58 10.42 17.28
CA GLU A 170 -0.70 10.34 18.74
C GLU A 170 -0.70 11.71 19.43
N ALA A 171 0.15 12.62 18.95
CA ALA A 171 0.23 13.97 19.44
C ALA A 171 -1.00 14.84 19.14
N LEU A 172 -1.94 14.40 18.28
CA LEU A 172 -3.15 15.18 18.03
C LEU A 172 -3.96 15.46 19.31
N PRO A 173 -4.71 16.57 19.36
CA PRO A 173 -5.73 16.77 20.40
C PRO A 173 -6.70 15.59 20.43
N GLU A 174 -7.13 15.19 21.64
CA GLU A 174 -7.92 13.96 21.88
C GLU A 174 -9.06 13.75 20.88
N LYS A 175 -9.92 14.77 20.73
CA LYS A 175 -11.08 14.71 19.82
C LYS A 175 -10.67 14.53 18.36
N MET A 176 -9.59 15.18 17.93
CA MET A 176 -9.07 15.08 16.56
C MET A 176 -8.44 13.70 16.31
N ARG A 177 -7.70 13.16 17.29
CA ARG A 177 -7.09 11.83 17.21
C ARG A 177 -8.16 10.75 17.04
N ILE A 178 -9.20 10.79 17.87
CA ILE A 178 -10.33 9.84 17.80
C ILE A 178 -10.96 9.89 16.41
N ILE A 179 -11.28 11.08 15.90
CA ILE A 179 -11.89 11.24 14.57
C ILE A 179 -10.98 10.69 13.47
N VAL A 180 -9.67 10.97 13.51
CA VAL A 180 -8.72 10.45 12.52
C VAL A 180 -8.63 8.92 12.59
N ARG A 181 -8.55 8.32 13.78
CA ARG A 181 -8.51 6.87 13.96
C ARG A 181 -9.77 6.20 13.39
N GLN A 182 -10.93 6.69 13.78
CA GLN A 182 -12.22 6.12 13.40
C GLN A 182 -12.51 6.24 11.89
N VAL A 183 -12.09 7.35 11.25
CA VAL A 183 -12.30 7.55 9.81
C VAL A 183 -11.30 6.76 8.95
N TYR A 184 -10.02 6.71 9.33
CA TYR A 184 -8.96 6.21 8.45
C TYR A 184 -8.47 4.80 8.78
N PHE A 185 -8.70 4.30 10.00
CA PHE A 185 -8.28 2.95 10.42
C PHE A 185 -9.46 2.01 10.64
N GLU A 186 -10.65 2.55 10.93
CA GLU A 186 -11.86 1.76 11.24
C GLU A 186 -12.96 1.94 10.18
N ASP A 187 -12.68 2.67 9.08
CA ASP A 187 -13.58 2.90 7.94
C ASP A 187 -14.99 3.43 8.32
N ARG A 188 -15.11 4.15 9.43
CA ARG A 188 -16.41 4.66 9.89
C ARG A 188 -16.81 5.94 9.20
N SER A 189 -18.12 6.10 8.99
CA SER A 189 -18.66 7.30 8.39
C SER A 189 -18.64 8.47 9.37
N VAL A 190 -18.46 9.69 8.82
CA VAL A 190 -18.53 10.95 9.60
C VAL A 190 -19.86 11.10 10.33
N LYS A 191 -20.94 10.52 9.77
CA LYS A 191 -22.28 10.52 10.38
C LYS A 191 -22.31 9.68 11.66
N GLU A 192 -21.80 8.44 11.61
CA GLU A 192 -21.76 7.56 12.80
C GLU A 192 -20.89 8.13 13.91
N ILE A 193 -19.77 8.78 13.55
CA ILE A 193 -18.88 9.44 14.51
C ILE A 193 -19.56 10.66 15.14
N ALA A 194 -20.30 11.45 14.35
CA ALA A 194 -21.05 12.60 14.84
C ALA A 194 -22.12 12.19 15.86
N ASP A 195 -22.86 11.12 15.56
CA ASP A 195 -23.90 10.56 16.42
C ASP A 195 -23.33 10.05 17.75
N GLU A 196 -22.18 9.37 17.72
CA GLU A 196 -21.51 8.86 18.93
C GLU A 196 -20.87 9.97 19.78
N MET A 197 -20.23 10.95 19.14
CA MET A 197 -19.57 12.05 19.84
C MET A 197 -20.54 13.15 20.31
N GLY A 198 -21.83 13.05 19.96
CA GLY A 198 -22.86 14.03 20.32
C GLY A 198 -22.62 15.42 19.71
N ILE A 199 -21.99 15.48 18.54
CA ILE A 199 -21.67 16.73 17.82
C ILE A 199 -22.22 16.70 16.39
N THR A 200 -22.27 17.86 15.73
CA THR A 200 -22.78 17.92 14.35
C THR A 200 -21.82 17.30 13.34
N HIS A 201 -22.34 16.76 12.24
CA HIS A 201 -21.54 16.29 11.11
C HIS A 201 -20.54 17.35 10.60
N SER A 202 -20.95 18.62 10.59
CA SER A 202 -20.09 19.75 10.21
C SER A 202 -18.93 19.93 11.19
N ALA A 203 -19.16 19.78 12.49
CA ALA A 203 -18.11 19.85 13.51
C ALA A 203 -17.08 18.71 13.38
N VAL A 204 -17.53 17.48 13.11
CA VAL A 204 -16.62 16.33 12.87
C VAL A 204 -15.79 16.57 11.60
N SER A 205 -16.41 17.03 10.51
CA SER A 205 -15.72 17.35 9.26
C SER A 205 -14.67 18.45 9.45
N GLN A 206 -14.99 19.49 10.24
CA GLN A 206 -14.06 20.56 10.57
C GLN A 206 -12.89 20.07 11.42
N GLN A 207 -13.15 19.26 12.45
CA GLN A 207 -12.11 18.70 13.31
C GLN A 207 -11.18 17.75 12.53
N ARG A 208 -11.73 16.93 11.62
CA ARG A 208 -10.93 16.12 10.70
C ARG A 208 -10.03 17.00 9.82
N ALA A 209 -10.60 18.03 9.20
CA ALA A 209 -9.83 18.92 8.32
C ALA A 209 -8.70 19.64 9.06
N GLU A 210 -8.94 20.12 10.29
CA GLU A 210 -7.88 20.73 11.12
C GLU A 210 -6.84 19.71 11.60
N ALA A 211 -7.24 18.47 11.89
CA ALA A 211 -6.30 17.40 12.24
C ALA A 211 -5.32 17.14 11.08
N ILE A 212 -5.82 17.05 9.84
CA ILE A 212 -4.97 16.85 8.65
C ILE A 212 -4.02 18.03 8.44
N ARG A 213 -4.44 19.27 8.73
CA ARG A 213 -3.54 20.44 8.65
C ARG A 213 -2.48 20.43 9.74
N LEU A 214 -2.80 20.01 10.96
CA LEU A 214 -1.79 19.84 12.02
C LEU A 214 -0.78 18.73 11.69
N LEU A 215 -1.24 17.61 11.13
CA LEU A 215 -0.36 16.53 10.68
C LEU A 215 0.58 17.01 9.58
N ARG A 216 0.06 17.74 8.59
CA ARG A 216 0.88 18.41 7.57
C ARG A 216 1.90 19.34 8.21
N ASP A 217 1.46 20.17 9.15
CA ASP A 217 2.34 21.15 9.77
C ASP A 217 3.50 20.48 10.52
N GLY A 218 3.24 19.35 11.18
CA GLY A 218 4.27 18.55 11.87
C GLY A 218 5.25 17.89 10.90
N LEU A 219 4.74 17.27 9.83
CA LEU A 219 5.57 16.64 8.81
C LEU A 219 6.47 17.66 8.10
N GLU A 220 5.93 18.81 7.69
CA GLU A 220 6.71 19.86 7.02
C GLU A 220 7.80 20.42 7.95
N THR A 221 7.52 20.59 9.25
CA THR A 221 8.52 21.05 10.23
C THR A 221 9.65 20.04 10.45
N HIS A 222 9.36 18.74 10.47
CA HIS A 222 10.38 17.69 10.71
C HIS A 222 11.20 17.37 9.45
N TYR A 223 10.60 17.49 8.27
CA TYR A 223 11.26 17.19 7.01
C TYR A 223 11.85 18.40 6.29
N SER A 224 11.52 19.64 6.67
CA SER A 224 12.24 20.83 6.18
C SER A 224 13.68 20.85 6.65
N ASP A 225 13.96 20.38 7.88
CA ASP A 225 15.31 20.29 8.45
C ASP A 225 16.17 19.17 7.84
N SER A 226 15.55 18.14 7.24
CA SER A 226 16.26 16.90 6.88
C SER A 226 16.63 16.76 5.39
N TYR A 227 16.10 17.60 4.50
CA TYR A 227 16.21 17.34 3.04
C TYR A 227 16.90 18.40 2.19
N TYR A 228 17.30 19.57 2.72
CA TYR A 228 17.82 20.64 1.86
C TYR A 228 19.10 21.37 2.27
N SER A 229 19.80 21.02 3.34
CA SER A 229 20.97 21.83 3.72
C SER A 229 22.18 20.98 4.12
N GLY A 230 22.92 20.54 3.09
CA GLY A 230 24.37 20.35 3.21
C GLY A 230 25.14 21.67 3.40
N GLU A 231 24.45 22.76 3.76
CA GLU A 231 24.98 24.08 4.09
C GLU A 231 24.46 24.46 5.48
N LEU A 232 25.29 25.12 6.30
CA LEU A 232 24.84 25.60 7.61
C LEU A 232 23.68 26.60 7.44
N PRO A 233 22.74 26.67 8.41
CA PRO A 233 21.63 27.62 8.36
C PRO A 233 22.17 29.04 8.21
N THR A 234 21.71 29.74 7.18
CA THR A 234 21.83 31.19 7.10
C THR A 234 20.53 31.80 7.61
N ASP A 235 20.59 32.98 8.21
CA ASP A 235 19.51 33.67 8.95
C ASP A 235 18.22 34.00 8.14
N SER A 236 17.88 33.27 7.08
CA SER A 236 16.69 33.48 6.24
C SER A 236 15.64 32.34 6.23
N ASP A 237 15.70 31.35 7.12
CA ASP A 237 14.68 30.28 7.26
C ASP A 237 13.36 30.77 7.93
N ALA A 238 12.94 32.00 7.63
CA ALA A 238 11.88 32.71 8.34
C ALA A 238 10.50 32.71 7.64
N ASP A 239 10.23 31.82 6.68
CA ASP A 239 9.01 31.92 5.84
C ASP A 239 8.11 30.66 5.82
N TYR A 240 8.20 29.80 6.85
CA TYR A 240 7.23 28.71 7.02
C TYR A 240 5.87 29.25 7.50
N GLN A 241 4.91 29.32 6.58
CA GLN A 241 3.53 29.72 6.85
C GLN A 241 2.69 28.48 7.23
N PRO A 242 2.25 28.36 8.49
CA PRO A 242 1.49 27.21 8.97
C PRO A 242 0.13 27.11 8.27
N VAL A 243 -0.27 25.90 7.88
CA VAL A 243 -1.54 25.64 7.21
C VAL A 243 -2.69 25.52 8.24
N SER A 244 -2.40 25.06 9.46
CA SER A 244 -3.38 24.90 10.53
C SER A 244 -3.99 26.23 10.99
N ARG A 245 -5.33 26.23 11.19
CA ARG A 245 -6.05 27.40 11.73
C ARG A 245 -6.16 27.38 13.25
N VAL A 246 -5.54 26.40 13.91
CA VAL A 246 -5.49 26.30 15.36
C VAL A 246 -4.60 27.41 15.94
N ALA A 247 -4.94 27.88 17.14
CA ALA A 247 -4.18 28.95 17.82
C ALA A 247 -2.68 28.61 17.91
N PRO A 248 -1.76 29.58 17.71
CA PRO A 248 -0.32 29.34 17.69
C PRO A 248 0.21 28.57 18.91
N ALA A 249 -0.32 28.86 20.11
CA ALA A 249 0.06 28.17 21.34
C ALA A 249 -0.36 26.68 21.37
N ALA A 250 -1.50 26.34 20.76
CA ALA A 250 -1.95 24.96 20.65
C ALA A 250 -1.19 24.20 19.55
N ARG A 251 -0.77 24.88 18.48
CA ARG A 251 0.14 24.32 17.47
C ARG A 251 1.54 24.04 18.04
N SER A 252 2.13 24.98 18.78
CA SER A 252 3.44 24.77 19.41
C SER A 252 3.41 23.63 20.44
N ALA A 253 2.34 23.54 21.24
CA ALA A 253 2.13 22.42 22.17
C ALA A 253 1.92 21.07 21.46
N TYR A 254 1.34 21.07 20.27
CA TYR A 254 1.26 19.89 19.41
C TYR A 254 2.66 19.49 18.93
N LEU A 255 3.41 20.40 18.30
CA LEU A 255 4.75 20.11 17.76
C LEU A 255 5.73 19.62 18.84
N ALA A 256 5.67 20.20 20.05
CA ALA A 256 6.47 19.75 21.19
C ALA A 256 6.15 18.30 21.61
N ARG A 257 4.88 17.88 21.53
CA ARG A 257 4.47 16.50 21.80
C ARG A 257 4.93 15.54 20.69
N VAL A 258 4.84 15.95 19.43
CA VAL A 258 5.36 15.14 18.30
C VAL A 258 6.85 14.87 18.47
N ALA A 259 7.65 15.91 18.79
CA ALA A 259 9.08 15.77 19.03
C ALA A 259 9.38 14.82 20.20
N SER A 260 8.61 14.92 21.29
CA SER A 260 8.77 14.04 22.46
C SER A 260 8.46 12.57 22.12
N TYR A 261 7.40 12.30 21.36
CA TYR A 261 7.04 10.94 20.96
C TYR A 261 8.01 10.34 19.93
N ALA A 262 8.44 11.12 18.95
CA ALA A 262 9.44 10.69 17.97
C ALA A 262 10.78 10.35 18.63
N MET A 263 11.24 11.14 19.62
CA MET A 263 12.44 10.84 20.39
C MET A 263 12.33 9.54 21.21
N ALA A 264 11.15 9.28 21.80
CA ALA A 264 10.90 8.05 22.53
C ALA A 264 10.95 6.83 21.61
N GLU A 265 10.32 6.88 20.44
CA GLU A 265 10.32 5.79 19.44
C GLU A 265 11.72 5.48 18.88
N LEU A 266 12.51 6.51 18.60
CA LEU A 266 13.91 6.35 18.16
C LEU A 266 14.78 5.67 19.23
N SER A 267 14.53 5.95 20.51
CA SER A 267 15.23 5.26 21.61
C SER A 267 14.90 3.76 21.66
N HIS A 268 13.64 3.38 21.39
CA HIS A 268 13.20 2.00 21.35
C HIS A 268 13.76 1.23 20.13
N LEU A 269 13.88 1.88 18.97
CA LEU A 269 14.51 1.31 17.77
C LEU A 269 16.01 1.04 17.98
N SER A 270 16.72 1.96 18.63
CA SER A 270 18.14 1.80 18.99
C SER A 270 18.41 0.59 19.90
N LEU A 271 17.53 0.34 20.88
CA LEU A 271 17.63 -0.80 21.81
C LEU A 271 17.37 -2.16 21.13
N ASN A 272 16.42 -2.21 20.20
CA ASN A 272 16.11 -3.44 19.47
C ASN A 272 17.20 -3.83 18.46
N GLN A 273 17.85 -2.85 17.82
CA GLN A 273 18.97 -3.11 16.91
C GLN A 273 20.23 -3.62 17.64
N ALA A 274 20.51 -3.12 18.85
CA ALA A 274 21.61 -3.62 19.67
C ALA A 274 21.42 -5.10 20.10
N THR A 275 20.17 -5.54 20.24
CA THR A 275 19.84 -6.92 20.64
C THR A 275 19.88 -7.88 19.44
N SER A 276 19.52 -7.41 18.23
CA SER A 276 19.55 -8.21 17.00
C SER A 276 20.96 -8.40 16.42
N ALA A 277 21.94 -7.56 16.77
CA ALA A 277 23.33 -7.70 16.34
C ALA A 277 24.18 -8.61 17.26
N ALA A 278 23.61 -9.03 18.40
CA ALA A 278 24.28 -9.86 19.42
C ALA A 278 23.81 -11.33 19.40
N SER A 279 22.95 -11.73 18.47
CA SER A 279 22.48 -13.11 18.23
C SER A 279 22.84 -13.56 16.82
#